data_AF-A0A957M9N9-F1
#
_entry.id   AF-A0A957M9N9-F1
#
_cell.length_a   1.000
_cell.length_b   1.000
_cell.length_c   1.000
_cell.angle_alpha   90.00
_cell.angle_beta   90.00
_cell.angle_gamma   90.00
#
_symmetry.space_group_name_H-M   'P 1'
#
loop_
_entity.id
_entity.type
_entity.pdbx_description
1 polymer ?
#
loop_
_entity_poly.entity_id
_entity_poly.type
_entity_poly.pdbx_seq_one_letter_code
_entity_poly.pdbx_strand_id
1 'polypeptide(L)' 'VWVHGDLAATNLLVRDGRLCAVIDFGCLGIGDPAVDLMVAWEFLAPVRETFRAALAVDDATWVRGRGWALTTALVAL' A
#
# COMPACT_ATOMS: atom_id res chain seq x y z
N VAL A 1 13.15 -1.37 -5.40
CA VAL A 1 12.43 -2.55 -5.95
C VAL A 1 11.38 -2.06 -6.93
N TRP A 2 10.73 -2.93 -7.71
CA TRP A 2 9.53 -2.52 -8.44
C TRP A 2 8.41 -2.19 -7.44
N VAL A 3 7.73 -1.08 -7.66
CA VAL A 3 6.60 -0.60 -6.85
C VAL A 3 5.44 -0.24 -7.77
N HIS A 4 4.21 -0.47 -7.31
CA HIS A 4 3.00 -0.02 -7.98
C HIS A 4 2.90 1.51 -7.97
N GLY A 5 3.24 2.13 -6.84
CA GLY A 5 3.29 3.59 -6.69
C GLY A 5 1.94 4.26 -6.45
N ASP A 6 0.85 3.52 -6.62
CA ASP A 6 -0.54 3.95 -6.39
C ASP A 6 -1.42 2.77 -5.93
N LEU A 7 -0.91 1.99 -4.98
CA LEU A 7 -1.65 0.84 -4.46
C LEU A 7 -2.71 1.35 -3.48
N ALA A 8 -3.93 1.53 -3.96
CA ALA A 8 -5.09 2.03 -3.21
C ALA A 8 -6.30 1.10 -3.37
N ALA A 9 -7.31 1.20 -2.49
CA ALA A 9 -8.49 0.34 -2.54
C ALA A 9 -9.21 0.39 -3.90
N THR A 10 -9.21 1.56 -4.55
CA THR A 10 -9.82 1.81 -5.86
C THR A 10 -9.16 1.06 -7.01
N ASN A 11 -7.91 0.62 -6.81
CA ASN A 11 -7.10 -0.07 -7.81
C ASN A 11 -7.05 -1.59 -7.60
N LEU A 12 -7.84 -2.12 -6.64
CA LEU A 12 -7.93 -3.54 -6.32
C LEU A 12 -9.29 -4.11 -6.69
N LEU A 13 -9.31 -5.11 -7.57
CA LEU A 13 -10.55 -5.82 -7.93
C LEU A 13 -10.69 -7.09 -7.10
N VAL A 14 -11.84 -7.22 -6.44
CA VAL A 14 -12.18 -8.38 -5.61
C VAL A 14 -13.38 -9.10 -6.20
N ARG A 15 -13.28 -10.43 -6.29
CA ARG A 15 -14.37 -11.32 -6.70
C ARG A 15 -14.47 -12.46 -5.71
N ASP A 16 -15.69 -12.74 -5.24
CA ASP A 16 -15.97 -13.82 -4.28
C ASP A 16 -15.08 -13.77 -3.02
N GLY A 17 -14.85 -12.55 -2.50
CA GLY A 17 -14.02 -12.31 -1.32
C GLY A 17 -12.50 -12.49 -1.54
N ARG A 18 -12.05 -12.65 -2.79
CA ARG A 18 -10.63 -12.80 -3.14
C ARG A 18 -10.17 -11.71 -4.10
N LEU A 19 -8.96 -11.18 -3.88
CA LEU A 19 -8.31 -10.30 -4.84
C LEU A 19 -8.11 -11.05 -6.16
N CYS A 20 -8.58 -10.49 -7.27
CA CYS A 20 -8.49 -11.11 -8.59
C CYS A 20 -7.71 -10.27 -9.61
N ALA A 21 -7.59 -8.95 -9.41
CA ALA A 21 -6.74 -8.11 -10.24
C ALA A 21 -6.28 -6.86 -9.49
N VAL A 22 -5.18 -6.29 -9.99
CA VAL A 22 -4.67 -4.96 -9.66
C VAL A 22 -4.65 -4.17 -10.96
N ILE A 23 -5.05 -2.89 -10.92
CA ILE A 23 -5.14 -2.01 -12.09
C ILE A 23 -4.41 -0.69 -11.83
N ASP A 24 -4.33 0.16 -12.85
CA ASP A 24 -3.73 1.49 -12.79
C ASP A 24 -2.23 1.52 -12.45
N PHE A 25 -1.44 0.94 -13.36
CA PHE A 25 0.02 0.92 -13.27
C PHE A 25 0.69 2.20 -13.78
N GLY A 26 -0.02 3.34 -13.82
CA GLY A 26 0.52 4.60 -14.32
C GLY A 26 1.75 5.09 -13.54
N CYS A 27 1.84 4.74 -12.26
CA CYS A 27 2.94 5.07 -11.35
C CYS A 27 4.01 3.96 -11.21
N LEU A 28 3.91 2.87 -11.98
CA LEU A 28 4.82 1.72 -11.86
C LEU A 28 6.27 2.15 -12.13
N GLY A 29 7.16 1.82 -11.20
CA GLY A 29 8.57 2.19 -11.32
C GLY A 29 9.49 1.49 -10.33
N ILE A 30 10.79 1.81 -10.41
CA ILE A 30 11.77 1.38 -9.42
C ILE A 30 11.83 2.44 -8.32
N GLY A 31 11.57 2.04 -7.08
CA GLY A 31 11.54 2.97 -5.95
C GLY A 31 11.67 2.32 -4.58
N ASP A 32 11.37 3.13 -3.56
CA ASP A 32 11.29 2.72 -2.15
C ASP A 32 10.07 1.81 -1.95
N PRO A 33 10.24 0.56 -1.44
CA PRO A 33 9.12 -0.35 -1.18
C PRO A 33 8.07 0.22 -0.23
N ALA A 34 8.41 1.21 0.59
CA ALA A 34 7.49 1.81 1.55
C ALA A 34 6.26 2.46 0.91
N VAL A 35 6.34 2.89 -0.37
CA VAL A 35 5.23 3.53 -1.08
C VAL A 35 4.00 2.61 -1.13
N ASP A 36 4.20 1.32 -1.46
CA ASP A 36 3.09 0.37 -1.58
C ASP A 36 2.55 -0.12 -0.24
N LEU A 37 3.15 0.30 0.89
CA LEU A 37 2.65 -0.03 2.22
C LEU A 37 1.50 0.88 2.67
N MET A 38 1.20 1.97 1.95
CA MET A 38 0.14 2.92 2.31
C MET A 38 -1.22 2.26 2.58
N VAL A 39 -1.54 1.17 1.87
CA VAL A 39 -2.75 0.34 2.04
C VAL A 39 -2.99 -0.09 3.49
N ALA A 40 -1.92 -0.28 4.26
CA ALA A 40 -1.96 -0.62 5.67
C ALA A 40 -2.70 0.45 6.49
N TRP A 41 -2.54 1.73 6.14
CA TRP A 41 -3.16 2.87 6.83
C TRP A 41 -4.45 3.35 6.19
N GLU A 42 -4.68 3.08 4.92
CA GLU A 42 -5.87 3.49 4.18
C GLU A 42 -7.10 2.61 4.51
N PHE A 43 -7.07 1.32 4.19
CA PHE A 43 -8.24 0.44 4.30
C PHE A 43 -7.98 -0.87 5.06
N LEU A 44 -6.71 -1.24 5.31
CA LEU A 44 -6.36 -2.44 6.09
C LEU A 44 -6.20 -2.16 7.59
N ALA A 45 -6.66 -1.02 8.10
CA ALA A 45 -6.47 -0.63 9.50
C ALA A 45 -6.85 -1.73 10.52
N PRO A 46 -7.97 -2.48 10.37
CA PRO A 46 -8.34 -3.54 11.31
C PRO A 46 -7.42 -4.77 11.28
N VAL A 47 -6.71 -5.00 10.18
CA VAL A 47 -5.87 -6.20 9.93
C VAL A 47 -4.41 -5.84 9.64
N ARG A 48 -4.02 -4.63 10.02
CA ARG A 48 -2.74 -4.01 9.65
C ARG A 48 -1.52 -4.83 10.08
N GLU A 49 -1.53 -5.33 11.31
CA GLU A 49 -0.41 -6.13 11.83
C GLU A 49 -0.31 -7.50 11.15
N THR A 50 -1.44 -8.10 10.76
CA THR A 50 -1.46 -9.32 9.94
C THR A 50 -0.82 -9.07 8.57
N PHE A 51 -1.16 -7.96 7.93
CA PHE A 51 -0.55 -7.54 6.66
C PHE A 51 0.96 -7.31 6.80
N ARG A 52 1.37 -6.59 7.85
CA ARG A 52 2.79 -6.35 8.15
C ARG A 52 3.57 -7.65 8.35
N ALA A 53 3.02 -8.58 9.14
CA ALA A 53 3.64 -9.87 9.40
C ALA A 53 3.77 -10.71 8.13
N ALA A 54 2.76 -10.71 7.26
CA ALA A 54 2.80 -11.44 5.99
C ALA A 54 3.87 -10.93 5.02
N LEU A 55 4.16 -9.63 5.03
CA LEU A 55 5.20 -9.03 4.20
C LEU A 55 6.60 -9.08 4.82
N ALA A 56 6.71 -9.39 6.11
CA ALA A 56 7.97 -9.41 6.86
C ALA A 56 8.83 -8.13 6.68
N VAL A 57 8.18 -6.97 6.61
CA VAL A 57 8.86 -5.68 6.42
C VAL A 57 9.52 -5.20 7.71
N ASP A 58 10.72 -4.63 7.57
CA ASP A 58 11.45 -4.05 8.70
C ASP A 58 10.76 -2.80 9.28
N ASP A 59 11.13 -2.45 10.52
CA ASP A 59 10.58 -1.28 11.22
C ASP A 59 10.76 0.03 10.45
N ALA A 60 11.91 0.20 9.79
CA ALA A 60 12.23 1.43 9.08
C ALA A 60 11.31 1.64 7.87
N THR A 61 11.07 0.59 7.10
CA THR A 61 10.20 0.58 5.92
C THR A 61 8.74 0.74 6.34
N TRP A 62 8.34 0.11 7.45
CA TRP A 62 7.02 0.30 8.04
C TRP A 62 6.76 1.76 8.44
N VAL A 63 7.72 2.40 9.12
CA VAL A 63 7.61 3.82 9.51
C VAL A 63 7.53 4.73 8.28
N ARG A 64 8.34 4.48 7.23
CA ARG A 64 8.25 5.25 5.97
C ARG A 64 6.89 5.05 5.29
N GLY A 65 6.33 3.84 5.31
CA GLY A 65 5.00 3.56 4.75
C GLY A 65 3.90 4.38 5.43
N ARG A 66 3.98 4.54 6.75
CA ARG A 66 3.10 5.45 7.49
C ARG A 66 3.28 6.90 7.05
N GLY A 67 4.52 7.32 6.80
CA GLY A 67 4.84 8.64 6.27
C GLY A 67 4.20 8.89 4.91
N TRP A 68 4.31 7.93 3.99
CA TRP A 68 3.66 8.00 2.68
C TRP A 68 2.13 8.15 2.80
N ALA A 69 1.49 7.36 3.67
CA ALA A 69 0.05 7.47 3.88
C ALA A 69 -0.36 8.87 4.39
N LEU A 70 0.45 9.45 5.29
CA LEU A 70 0.24 10.81 5.78
C LEU A 70 0.43 11.86 4.67
N THR A 71 1.48 11.74 3.86
CA THR A 71 1.75 12.66 2.74
C THR A 71 0.61 12.65 1.73
N THR A 72 0.13 11.48 1.31
CA THR A 72 -0.98 11.38 0.37
C THR A 72 -2.27 11.93 0.95
N ALA A 73 -2.57 11.64 2.22
CA ALA A 73 -3.74 12.21 2.90
C ALA A 73 -3.66 13.74 2.99
N LEU A 74 -2.47 14.31 3.21
CA LEU A 74 -2.26 15.76 3.25
C LEU A 74 -2.41 16.40 1.87
N VAL A 75 -1.94 15.75 0.81
CA VAL A 75 -2.05 16.24 -0.58
C VAL A 75 -3.48 16.17 -1.10
N ALA A 76 -4.30 15.27 -0.59
CA ALA A 76 -5.70 15.11 -0.99
C ALA A 76 -6.67 16.14 -0.36
N LEU A 77 -6.19 17.00 0.55
CA LEU A 77 -6.94 18.09 1.18
C LEU A 77 -6.79 19.40 0.42
#